data_AF-A0AA46W9N7-F1
#
_entry.id   AF-A0AA46W9N7-F1
#
_cell.length_a   1.000
_cell.length_b   1.000
_cell.length_c   1.000
_cell.angle_alpha   90.00
_cell.angle_beta   90.00
_cell.angle_gamma   90.00
#
_symmetry.space_group_name_H-M   'P 1'
#
loop_
_entity.id
_entity.type
_entity.pdbx_description
1 polymer ?
#
loop_
_entity_poly.entity_id
_entity_poly.type
_entity_poly.pdbx_seq_one_letter_code
_entity_poly.pdbx_strand_id
1 'polypeptide(L)'
;MNAQNNKKDTIFSDREFELSDEYKLYQKIKNIEDKDIFIWELYLKKGERLSLLDKQEVKRNNIRKALPFIDKAIEQEINDITMLIPNLIDAYKEKQSIFVFLYKDRSAMLQNYTFNEEKKTFKIKEYPLIAIGGGSVMNFGGYNMGVQKIILDDDVAFAEVAASRQVLGGGGLKFLMIEKGEVRELKFKDNYKTVRFKSSITSFEKEYLSKEIKNQFVKHKLLKEKDRFVYYGYLKDIRALNIRGDGNIYLFYKDENNPLSYQVIKYDISTKEWLINGYQEWRVHSTEDKGW
;
A
#
# COMPACT_ATOMS: atom_id res chain seq x y z
N MET A 1 34.17 -22.89 -9.31
CA MET A 1 32.92 -22.67 -10.08
C MET A 1 31.76 -22.78 -9.11
N ASN A 2 31.15 -21.65 -8.74
CA ASN A 2 29.89 -21.66 -7.98
C ASN A 2 28.85 -20.96 -8.85
N ALA A 3 27.92 -21.74 -9.35
CA ALA A 3 26.73 -21.26 -10.04
C ALA A 3 25.86 -20.52 -9.01
N GLN A 4 26.05 -19.20 -8.90
CA GLN A 4 25.04 -18.35 -8.32
C GLN A 4 23.81 -18.45 -9.22
N ASN A 5 22.73 -18.94 -8.62
CA ASN A 5 21.39 -18.95 -9.18
C ASN A 5 20.99 -17.53 -9.61
N ASN A 6 21.30 -17.18 -10.85
CA ASN A 6 20.58 -16.16 -11.59
C ASN A 6 19.19 -16.72 -11.91
N LYS A 7 18.31 -16.80 -10.91
CA LYS A 7 16.88 -16.72 -11.18
C LYS A 7 16.68 -15.31 -11.73
N LYS A 8 16.68 -15.17 -13.06
CA LYS A 8 15.99 -14.07 -13.70
C LYS A 8 14.58 -14.12 -13.17
N ASP A 9 14.23 -13.22 -12.24
CA ASP A 9 12.84 -12.98 -11.87
C ASP A 9 12.10 -12.66 -13.15
N THR A 10 11.43 -13.66 -13.71
CA THR A 10 10.54 -13.45 -14.83
C THR A 10 9.45 -12.53 -14.33
N ILE A 11 9.37 -11.34 -14.91
CA ILE A 11 8.44 -10.26 -14.57
C ILE A 11 6.97 -10.75 -14.61
N PHE A 12 6.73 -11.90 -15.25
CA PHE A 12 5.48 -12.65 -15.31
C PHE A 12 5.49 -13.85 -14.34
N SER A 13 5.46 -13.58 -13.04
CA SER A 13 5.25 -14.63 -12.05
C SER A 13 3.81 -14.63 -11.57
N ASP A 14 3.23 -15.83 -11.53
CA ASP A 14 2.04 -16.09 -10.74
C ASP A 14 2.37 -15.80 -9.27
N ARG A 15 1.44 -15.16 -8.56
CA ARG A 15 1.62 -14.76 -7.16
C ARG A 15 0.43 -15.22 -6.34
N GLU A 16 0.68 -15.68 -5.13
CA GLU A 16 -0.37 -16.06 -4.18
C GLU A 16 -0.16 -15.25 -2.89
N PHE A 17 -1.23 -14.65 -2.37
CA PHE A 17 -1.25 -13.90 -1.12
C PHE A 17 -2.29 -14.50 -0.19
N GLU A 18 -1.89 -14.78 1.04
CA GLU A 18 -2.79 -15.29 2.06
C GLU A 18 -3.65 -14.15 2.61
N LEU A 19 -4.97 -14.35 2.61
CA LEU A 19 -5.94 -13.40 3.16
C LEU A 19 -6.47 -13.86 4.53
N SER A 20 -6.55 -15.17 4.72
CA SER A 20 -6.92 -15.89 5.94
C SER A 20 -6.62 -17.38 5.73
N ASP A 21 -6.75 -18.19 6.78
CA ASP A 21 -6.56 -19.65 6.70
C ASP A 21 -7.35 -20.33 5.57
N GLU A 22 -8.54 -19.80 5.22
CA GLU A 22 -9.42 -20.36 4.19
C GLU A 22 -9.25 -19.75 2.80
N TYR A 23 -8.77 -18.51 2.71
CA TYR A 23 -8.85 -17.70 1.51
C TYR A 23 -7.49 -17.17 1.08
N LYS A 24 -7.24 -17.28 -0.22
CA LYS A 24 -6.03 -16.74 -0.85
C LYS A 24 -6.38 -15.96 -2.10
N LEU A 25 -5.60 -14.92 -2.36
CA LEU A 25 -5.66 -14.16 -3.59
C LEU A 25 -4.57 -14.68 -4.53
N TYR A 26 -4.92 -14.98 -5.77
CA TYR A 26 -4.00 -15.56 -6.74
C TYR A 26 -4.00 -14.75 -8.03
N GLN A 27 -2.85 -14.20 -8.39
CA GLN A 27 -2.59 -13.56 -9.67
C GLN A 27 -2.04 -14.59 -10.65
N LYS A 28 -2.58 -14.58 -11.87
CA LYS A 28 -2.07 -15.35 -13.00
C LYS A 28 -1.80 -14.46 -14.21
N ILE A 29 -0.69 -14.69 -14.89
CA ILE A 29 -0.36 -13.99 -16.14
C ILE A 29 -0.17 -15.01 -17.26
N LYS A 30 -0.94 -14.85 -18.34
CA LYS A 30 -0.85 -15.69 -19.55
C LYS A 30 -0.33 -14.85 -20.72
N ASN A 31 0.64 -15.39 -21.46
CA ASN A 31 1.10 -14.81 -22.72
C ASN A 31 0.51 -15.61 -23.90
N ILE A 32 -0.12 -14.93 -24.85
CA ILE A 32 -0.56 -15.51 -26.12
C ILE A 32 0.39 -14.98 -27.20
N GLU A 33 1.48 -15.71 -27.41
CA GLU A 33 2.61 -15.28 -28.26
C GLU A 33 2.17 -14.92 -29.68
N ASP A 34 1.39 -15.77 -30.34
CA ASP A 34 0.92 -15.57 -31.72
C ASP A 34 0.03 -14.33 -31.91
N LYS A 35 -0.50 -13.77 -30.82
CA LYS A 35 -1.39 -12.60 -30.85
C LYS A 35 -0.76 -11.36 -30.21
N ASP A 36 0.44 -11.50 -29.64
CA ASP A 36 1.09 -10.48 -28.82
C ASP A 36 0.14 -9.88 -27.75
N ILE A 37 -0.55 -10.77 -27.01
CA ILE A 37 -1.49 -10.38 -25.93
C ILE A 37 -1.05 -10.99 -24.62
N PHE A 38 -0.97 -10.16 -23.59
CA PHE A 38 -0.89 -10.60 -22.21
C PHE A 38 -2.26 -10.53 -21.55
N ILE A 39 -2.63 -11.58 -20.84
CA ILE A 39 -3.86 -11.63 -20.05
C ILE A 39 -3.45 -11.74 -18.59
N TRP A 40 -3.81 -10.72 -17.82
CA TRP A 40 -3.73 -10.73 -16.37
C TRP A 40 -5.08 -11.15 -15.79
N GLU A 41 -5.07 -12.06 -14.82
CA GLU A 41 -6.24 -12.56 -14.13
C GLU A 41 -6.00 -12.55 -12.62
N LEU A 42 -6.98 -12.10 -11.85
CA LEU A 42 -6.97 -12.17 -10.39
C LEU A 42 -8.07 -13.11 -9.91
N TYR A 43 -7.72 -14.05 -9.05
CA TYR A 43 -8.62 -15.08 -8.54
C TYR A 43 -8.71 -15.04 -7.01
N LEU A 44 -9.91 -15.26 -6.49
CA LEU A 44 -10.14 -15.68 -5.11
C LEU A 44 -10.14 -17.21 -5.05
N LYS A 45 -9.22 -17.76 -4.27
CA LYS A 45 -9.08 -19.19 -4.02
C LYS A 45 -9.66 -19.54 -2.65
N LYS A 46 -10.55 -20.53 -2.60
CA LYS A 46 -11.06 -21.16 -1.37
C LYS A 46 -10.87 -22.67 -1.51
N GLY A 47 -9.89 -23.24 -0.81
CA GLY A 47 -9.45 -24.62 -1.08
C GLY A 47 -9.02 -24.81 -2.53
N GLU A 48 -9.64 -25.76 -3.25
CA GLU A 48 -9.39 -26.00 -4.68
C GLU A 48 -10.22 -25.10 -5.61
N ARG A 49 -11.24 -24.41 -5.08
CA ARG A 49 -12.14 -23.58 -5.89
C ARG A 49 -11.50 -22.24 -6.20
N LEU A 50 -11.44 -21.90 -7.49
CA LEU A 50 -11.02 -20.59 -7.99
C LEU A 50 -12.22 -19.79 -8.50
N SER A 51 -12.32 -18.53 -8.09
CA SER A 51 -13.33 -17.57 -8.57
C SER A 51 -12.61 -16.38 -9.19
N LEU A 52 -12.87 -16.08 -10.47
CA LEU A 52 -12.27 -14.93 -11.14
C LEU A 52 -12.84 -13.63 -10.56
N LEU A 53 -11.97 -12.71 -10.15
CA LEU A 53 -12.32 -11.40 -9.62
C LEU A 53 -12.14 -10.30 -10.66
N ASP A 54 -11.00 -10.30 -11.36
CA ASP A 54 -10.68 -9.28 -12.36
C ASP A 54 -9.85 -9.89 -13.48
N LYS A 55 -9.99 -9.33 -14.69
CA LYS A 55 -9.29 -9.76 -15.89
C LYS A 55 -8.96 -8.54 -16.74
N GLN A 56 -7.70 -8.43 -17.15
CA GLN A 56 -7.25 -7.37 -18.05
C GLN A 56 -6.44 -7.96 -19.21
N GLU A 57 -6.77 -7.53 -20.42
CA GLU A 57 -6.03 -7.85 -21.63
C GLU A 57 -5.15 -6.68 -22.04
N VAL A 58 -3.85 -6.93 -22.18
CA VAL A 58 -2.85 -5.94 -22.59
C VAL A 58 -2.31 -6.35 -23.95
N LYS A 59 -2.71 -5.63 -25.00
CA LYS A 59 -2.27 -5.88 -26.38
C LYS A 59 -0.99 -5.11 -26.70
N ARG A 60 -0.02 -5.77 -27.32
CA ARG A 60 1.26 -5.15 -27.70
C ARG A 60 1.13 -4.00 -28.69
N ASN A 61 0.15 -4.02 -29.59
CA ASN A 61 0.00 -2.96 -30.61
C ASN A 61 -0.50 -1.61 -30.07
N ASN A 62 -1.17 -1.55 -28.91
CA ASN A 62 -1.52 -0.29 -28.25
C ASN A 62 -0.28 0.43 -27.67
N ILE A 63 0.86 -0.24 -27.67
CA ILE A 63 2.10 0.17 -27.01
C ILE A 63 2.97 0.97 -27.99
N ARG A 64 2.92 0.65 -29.29
CA ARG A 64 3.51 1.48 -30.37
C ARG A 64 2.86 2.86 -30.48
N LYS A 65 1.54 2.96 -30.26
CA LYS A 65 0.83 4.25 -30.29
C LYS A 65 1.11 5.15 -29.08
N ALA A 66 1.40 4.57 -27.91
CA ALA A 66 1.72 5.32 -26.70
C ALA A 66 3.19 5.80 -26.66
N LEU A 67 4.07 5.24 -27.50
CA LEU A 67 5.51 5.50 -27.54
C LEU A 67 6.02 5.56 -29.00
N PRO A 68 5.78 6.66 -29.73
CA PRO A 68 5.96 6.73 -31.19
C PRO A 68 7.42 6.77 -31.71
N PHE A 69 8.44 6.60 -30.87
CA PHE A 69 9.85 6.86 -31.22
C PHE A 69 10.77 5.62 -31.23
N ILE A 70 10.27 4.39 -31.17
CA ILE A 70 11.11 3.21 -30.98
C ILE A 70 11.20 2.39 -32.27
N ASP A 71 12.22 2.67 -33.09
CA ASP A 71 12.45 1.93 -34.34
C ASP A 71 13.50 0.81 -34.24
N LYS A 72 14.27 0.66 -33.14
CA LYS A 72 15.25 -0.44 -33.03
C LYS A 72 15.57 -0.85 -31.58
N ALA A 73 14.80 -1.80 -31.02
CA ALA A 73 15.31 -2.99 -30.32
C ALA A 73 14.17 -3.80 -29.69
N ILE A 74 14.11 -5.08 -30.04
CA ILE A 74 13.04 -6.01 -29.65
C ILE A 74 13.04 -6.33 -28.14
N GLU A 75 14.20 -6.24 -27.45
CA GLU A 75 14.29 -6.35 -25.99
C GLU A 75 13.74 -5.11 -25.24
N GLN A 76 13.70 -3.94 -25.88
CA GLN A 76 13.22 -2.69 -25.27
C GLN A 76 11.68 -2.66 -25.14
N GLU A 77 10.97 -3.28 -26.09
CA GLU A 77 9.51 -3.39 -26.04
C GLU A 77 9.06 -4.20 -24.80
N ILE A 78 9.70 -5.34 -24.49
CA ILE A 78 9.24 -6.25 -23.42
C ILE A 78 9.26 -5.58 -22.04
N ASN A 79 10.31 -4.80 -21.73
CA ASN A 79 10.42 -4.14 -20.43
C ASN A 79 9.39 -3.01 -20.25
N ASP A 80 9.07 -2.23 -21.29
CA ASP A 80 8.03 -1.21 -21.21
C ASP A 80 6.60 -1.82 -21.17
N ILE A 81 6.39 -2.96 -21.85
CA ILE A 81 5.13 -3.73 -21.82
C ILE A 81 4.81 -4.25 -20.42
N THR A 82 5.84 -4.74 -19.71
CA THR A 82 5.64 -5.29 -18.36
C THR A 82 5.08 -4.27 -17.37
N MET A 83 5.31 -2.97 -17.59
CA MET A 83 4.71 -1.91 -16.78
C MET A 83 3.23 -1.63 -17.08
N LEU A 84 2.68 -2.20 -18.15
CA LEU A 84 1.25 -2.07 -18.47
C LEU A 84 0.44 -3.24 -17.94
N ILE A 85 1.11 -4.32 -17.53
CA ILE A 85 0.47 -5.50 -16.97
C ILE A 85 0.31 -5.27 -15.48
N PRO A 86 -0.92 -5.40 -14.94
CA PRO A 86 -1.12 -5.22 -13.52
C PRO A 86 -0.24 -6.15 -12.69
N ASN A 87 0.21 -5.66 -11.54
CA ASN A 87 1.09 -6.42 -10.65
C ASN A 87 0.65 -6.31 -9.20
N LEU A 88 0.25 -7.44 -8.64
CA LEU A 88 -0.16 -7.60 -7.24
C LEU A 88 1.03 -7.42 -6.31
N ILE A 89 0.89 -6.49 -5.35
CA ILE A 89 1.94 -6.14 -4.38
C ILE A 89 1.59 -6.65 -3.00
N ASP A 90 0.36 -6.42 -2.54
CA ASP A 90 -0.11 -6.85 -1.23
C ASP A 90 -1.65 -6.91 -1.21
N ALA A 91 -2.22 -7.62 -0.24
CA ALA A 91 -3.66 -7.66 -0.02
C ALA A 91 -4.00 -7.95 1.44
N TYR A 92 -5.24 -7.66 1.81
CA TYR A 92 -5.85 -8.16 3.06
C TYR A 92 -7.37 -8.25 2.93
N LYS A 93 -7.98 -9.01 3.83
CA LYS A 93 -9.43 -9.18 3.93
C LYS A 93 -9.97 -8.44 5.16
N GLU A 94 -11.08 -7.76 4.98
CA GLU A 94 -11.82 -7.02 6.00
C GLU A 94 -13.30 -7.41 5.89
N LYS A 95 -13.82 -8.25 6.80
CA LYS A 95 -15.21 -8.74 6.74
C LYS A 95 -15.58 -9.26 5.33
N GLN A 96 -16.49 -8.59 4.61
CA GLN A 96 -16.94 -8.92 3.26
C GLN A 96 -16.15 -8.20 2.14
N SER A 97 -15.07 -7.51 2.48
CA SER A 97 -14.22 -6.77 1.55
C SER A 97 -12.83 -7.38 1.43
N ILE A 98 -12.25 -7.32 0.24
CA ILE A 98 -10.84 -7.61 0.01
C ILE A 98 -10.20 -6.35 -0.56
N PHE A 99 -9.16 -5.88 0.11
CA PHE A 99 -8.35 -4.75 -0.31
C PHE A 99 -7.08 -5.26 -0.98
N VAL A 100 -6.86 -4.82 -2.20
CA VAL A 100 -5.78 -5.29 -3.07
C VAL A 100 -4.93 -4.11 -3.48
N PHE A 101 -3.68 -4.10 -3.03
CA PHE A 101 -2.67 -3.14 -3.46
C PHE A 101 -1.94 -3.70 -4.67
N LEU A 102 -1.99 -2.95 -5.77
CA LEU A 102 -1.37 -3.37 -7.01
C LEU A 102 -0.91 -2.18 -7.83
N TYR A 103 0.03 -2.44 -8.72
CA TYR A 103 0.37 -1.51 -9.78
C TYR A 103 -0.53 -1.74 -10.98
N LYS A 104 -1.19 -0.71 -11.47
CA LYS A 104 -2.04 -0.75 -12.67
C LYS A 104 -2.18 0.65 -13.24
N ASP A 105 -2.33 0.74 -14.57
CA ASP A 105 -2.52 2.01 -15.27
C ASP A 105 -1.48 3.08 -14.91
N ARG A 106 -0.21 2.64 -14.82
CA ARG A 106 0.94 3.46 -14.44
C ARG A 106 0.82 4.13 -13.07
N SER A 107 0.04 3.54 -12.17
CA SER A 107 -0.22 4.09 -10.84
C SER A 107 -0.13 3.00 -9.77
N ALA A 108 0.29 3.38 -8.57
CA ALA A 108 -0.05 2.60 -7.38
C ALA A 108 -1.56 2.71 -7.17
N MET A 109 -2.23 1.57 -7.13
CA MET A 109 -3.68 1.46 -7.01
C MET A 109 -4.02 0.66 -5.75
N LEU A 110 -5.15 1.02 -5.14
CA LEU A 110 -5.86 0.17 -4.21
C LEU A 110 -7.21 -0.20 -4.83
N GLN A 111 -7.51 -1.48 -4.96
CA GLN A 111 -8.82 -1.97 -5.35
C GLN A 111 -9.53 -2.54 -4.11
N ASN A 112 -10.81 -2.21 -3.93
CA ASN A 112 -11.68 -2.83 -2.93
C ASN A 112 -12.75 -3.69 -3.63
N TYR A 113 -12.71 -4.99 -3.37
CA TYR A 113 -13.69 -5.97 -3.80
C TYR A 113 -14.67 -6.21 -2.65
N THR A 114 -15.89 -5.69 -2.75
CA THR A 114 -16.94 -5.87 -1.74
C THR A 114 -17.91 -6.95 -2.18
N PHE A 115 -17.95 -8.07 -1.45
CA PHE A 115 -18.73 -9.25 -1.76
C PHE A 115 -20.13 -9.18 -1.16
N ASN A 116 -21.13 -9.63 -1.93
CA ASN A 116 -22.47 -9.91 -1.45
C ASN A 116 -22.67 -11.43 -1.44
N GLU A 117 -22.67 -12.02 -0.24
CA GLU A 117 -22.75 -13.47 -0.07
C GLU A 117 -24.09 -14.05 -0.54
N GLU A 118 -25.20 -13.36 -0.28
CA GLU A 118 -26.55 -13.79 -0.66
C GLU A 118 -26.71 -13.90 -2.18
N LYS A 119 -26.26 -12.86 -2.90
CA LYS A 119 -26.36 -12.76 -4.36
C LYS A 119 -25.20 -13.44 -5.08
N LYS A 120 -24.15 -13.83 -4.35
CA LYS A 120 -22.90 -14.36 -4.91
C LYS A 120 -22.28 -13.44 -5.96
N THR A 121 -22.34 -12.12 -5.72
CA THR A 121 -21.77 -11.08 -6.58
C THR A 121 -20.78 -10.23 -5.81
N PHE A 122 -20.05 -9.36 -6.49
CA PHE A 122 -19.18 -8.37 -5.84
C PHE A 122 -19.14 -7.07 -6.65
N LYS A 123 -18.73 -5.98 -5.97
CA LYS A 123 -18.44 -4.68 -6.58
C LYS A 123 -16.96 -4.36 -6.42
N ILE A 124 -16.38 -3.72 -7.43
CA ILE A 124 -15.01 -3.25 -7.41
C ILE A 124 -15.01 -1.72 -7.34
N LYS A 125 -14.28 -1.17 -6.37
CA LYS A 125 -13.90 0.24 -6.33
C LYS A 125 -12.40 0.38 -6.54
N GLU A 126 -11.98 1.24 -7.45
CA GLU A 126 -10.57 1.50 -7.74
C GLU A 126 -10.14 2.87 -7.20
N TYR A 127 -9.09 2.91 -6.41
CA TYR A 127 -8.54 4.11 -5.79
C TYR A 127 -7.13 4.37 -6.34
N PRO A 128 -6.95 5.35 -7.24
CA PRO A 128 -5.63 5.78 -7.66
C PRO A 128 -4.91 6.49 -6.51
N LEU A 129 -3.79 5.92 -6.09
CA LEU A 129 -3.02 6.42 -4.96
C LEU A 129 -1.91 7.34 -5.45
N ILE A 130 -0.96 6.79 -6.22
CA ILE A 130 0.23 7.51 -6.66
C ILE A 130 0.40 7.28 -8.16
N ALA A 131 0.16 8.32 -8.96
CA ALA A 131 0.46 8.29 -10.37
C ALA A 131 1.97 8.35 -10.60
N ILE A 132 2.48 7.53 -11.50
CA ILE A 132 3.90 7.49 -11.84
C ILE A 132 4.06 8.08 -13.23
N GLY A 133 4.93 9.08 -13.32
CA GLY A 133 5.21 9.79 -14.56
C GLY A 133 5.61 8.85 -15.70
N GLY A 134 5.24 9.26 -16.92
CA GLY A 134 5.63 8.57 -18.14
C GLY A 134 7.14 8.66 -18.41
N GLY A 135 7.69 7.64 -19.05
CA GLY A 135 9.10 7.54 -19.40
C GLY A 135 9.50 6.09 -19.61
N SER A 136 10.38 5.84 -20.58
CA SER A 136 10.86 4.48 -20.88
C SER A 136 11.59 3.88 -19.68
N VAL A 137 11.48 2.57 -19.49
CA VAL A 137 12.25 1.79 -18.50
C VAL A 137 13.75 2.01 -18.68
N MET A 138 14.23 2.27 -19.89
CA MET A 138 15.64 2.59 -20.12
C MET A 138 16.09 3.85 -19.39
N ASN A 139 15.28 4.90 -19.43
CA ASN A 139 15.68 6.20 -18.90
C ASN A 139 15.38 6.33 -17.40
N PHE A 140 14.35 5.64 -16.91
CA PHE A 140 13.84 5.81 -15.55
C PHE A 140 13.94 4.53 -14.70
N GLY A 141 14.36 3.40 -15.28
CA GLY A 141 14.37 2.08 -14.63
C GLY A 141 12.97 1.50 -14.44
N GLY A 142 12.88 0.31 -13.85
CA GLY A 142 11.60 -0.35 -13.57
C GLY A 142 10.75 0.42 -12.55
N TYR A 143 9.49 0.01 -12.44
CA TYR A 143 8.61 0.48 -11.37
C TYR A 143 8.87 -0.30 -10.08
N ASN A 144 8.86 0.41 -8.95
CA ASN A 144 8.91 -0.19 -7.62
C ASN A 144 7.72 0.30 -6.80
N MET A 145 7.03 -0.63 -6.16
CA MET A 145 6.00 -0.35 -5.17
C MET A 145 6.25 -1.17 -3.92
N GLY A 146 6.17 -0.50 -2.79
CA GLY A 146 6.18 -1.11 -1.47
C GLY A 146 4.90 -0.76 -0.74
N VAL A 147 4.40 -1.73 0.02
CA VAL A 147 3.30 -1.53 0.96
C VAL A 147 3.75 -2.04 2.32
N GLN A 148 3.55 -1.22 3.34
CA GLN A 148 3.63 -1.62 4.74
C GLN A 148 2.25 -1.38 5.36
N LYS A 149 1.68 -2.38 6.03
CA LYS A 149 0.34 -2.27 6.59
C LYS A 149 0.26 -2.79 8.01
N ILE A 150 -0.71 -2.29 8.76
CA ILE A 150 -1.14 -2.83 10.04
C ILE A 150 -2.66 -2.83 10.10
N ILE A 151 -3.22 -3.92 10.64
CA ILE A 151 -4.65 -4.09 10.86
C ILE A 151 -4.84 -4.05 12.39
N LEU A 152 -5.61 -3.07 12.87
CA LEU A 152 -5.79 -2.86 14.32
C LEU A 152 -7.08 -3.47 14.85
N ASP A 153 -8.16 -3.39 14.06
CA ASP A 153 -9.47 -3.99 14.33
C ASP A 153 -10.02 -4.58 13.01
N ASP A 154 -11.12 -5.33 13.11
CA ASP A 154 -11.81 -5.97 11.96
C ASP A 154 -12.21 -5.02 10.84
N ASP A 155 -12.27 -3.71 11.10
CA ASP A 155 -12.63 -2.68 10.12
C ASP A 155 -11.75 -1.43 10.17
N VAL A 156 -10.54 -1.53 10.74
CA VAL A 156 -9.57 -0.44 10.71
C VAL A 156 -8.18 -0.95 10.37
N ALA A 157 -7.68 -0.46 9.23
CA ALA A 157 -6.32 -0.70 8.77
C ALA A 157 -5.61 0.61 8.43
N PHE A 158 -4.29 0.61 8.58
CA PHE A 158 -3.41 1.67 8.12
C PHE A 158 -2.39 1.08 7.16
N ALA A 159 -2.08 1.82 6.10
CA ALA A 159 -1.11 1.39 5.10
C ALA A 159 -0.23 2.56 4.66
N GLU A 160 1.08 2.34 4.64
CA GLU A 160 1.99 3.18 3.89
C GLU A 160 2.25 2.57 2.52
N VAL A 161 2.02 3.36 1.49
CA VAL A 161 2.23 2.99 0.09
C VAL A 161 3.32 3.87 -0.47
N ALA A 162 4.43 3.27 -0.87
CA ALA A 162 5.49 3.94 -1.61
C ALA A 162 5.50 3.43 -3.05
N ALA A 163 5.70 4.34 -3.99
CA ALA A 163 5.74 4.01 -5.40
C ALA A 163 6.73 4.93 -6.11
N SER A 164 7.68 4.37 -6.86
CA SER A 164 8.69 5.16 -7.55
C SER A 164 9.22 4.48 -8.81
N ARG A 165 10.00 5.25 -9.57
CA ARG A 165 10.92 4.72 -10.58
C ARG A 165 12.28 4.43 -9.94
N GLN A 166 13.01 3.45 -10.46
CA GLN A 166 14.29 3.01 -9.90
C GLN A 166 15.44 4.01 -10.08
N VAL A 167 15.52 4.71 -11.22
CA VAL A 167 16.71 5.50 -11.60
C VAL A 167 16.54 7.00 -11.33
N LEU A 168 15.32 7.52 -11.43
CA LEU A 168 15.02 8.92 -11.17
C LEU A 168 13.96 8.97 -10.07
N GLY A 169 14.22 9.76 -9.02
CA GLY A 169 13.41 9.88 -7.80
C GLY A 169 11.98 10.41 -7.98
N GLY A 170 11.39 10.26 -9.17
CA GLY A 170 9.96 10.38 -9.41
C GLY A 170 9.24 9.25 -8.68
N GLY A 171 8.70 9.59 -7.51
CA GLY A 171 7.90 8.70 -6.71
C GLY A 171 7.03 9.47 -5.74
N GLY A 172 6.12 8.75 -5.11
CA GLY A 172 5.25 9.26 -4.06
C GLY A 172 5.24 8.34 -2.86
N LEU A 173 4.80 8.91 -1.75
CA LEU A 173 4.51 8.21 -0.52
C LEU A 173 3.11 8.65 -0.08
N LYS A 174 2.24 7.70 0.24
CA LYS A 174 0.94 7.98 0.85
C LYS A 174 0.77 7.15 2.10
N PHE A 175 0.29 7.80 3.15
CA PHE A 175 -0.17 7.12 4.36
C PHE A 175 -1.68 7.08 4.33
N LEU A 176 -2.25 5.88 4.37
CA LEU A 176 -3.67 5.63 4.23
C LEU A 176 -4.26 5.14 5.54
N MET A 177 -5.47 5.58 5.82
CA MET A 177 -6.39 4.98 6.77
C MET A 177 -7.55 4.38 5.98
N ILE A 178 -7.82 3.11 6.22
CA ILE A 178 -8.96 2.38 5.67
C ILE A 178 -9.83 2.01 6.84
N GLU A 179 -11.01 2.60 6.90
CA GLU A 179 -11.96 2.35 7.99
C GLU A 179 -13.35 2.17 7.39
N LYS A 180 -14.00 1.05 7.73
CA LYS A 180 -15.38 0.73 7.31
C LYS A 180 -15.58 0.85 5.79
N GLY A 181 -14.63 0.36 5.02
CA GLY A 181 -14.68 0.42 3.56
C GLY A 181 -14.27 1.76 2.93
N GLU A 182 -14.07 2.81 3.72
CA GLU A 182 -13.67 4.14 3.23
C GLU A 182 -12.16 4.33 3.27
N VAL A 183 -11.61 4.88 2.19
CA VAL A 183 -10.16 5.13 2.04
C VAL A 183 -9.87 6.61 2.19
N ARG A 184 -9.01 6.94 3.16
CA ARG A 184 -8.54 8.30 3.46
C ARG A 184 -7.02 8.35 3.42
N GLU A 185 -6.48 9.42 2.88
CA GLU A 185 -5.06 9.76 2.95
C GLU A 185 -4.81 10.66 4.16
N LEU A 186 -3.87 10.28 5.01
CA LEU A 186 -3.41 11.08 6.14
C LEU A 186 -2.20 11.92 5.72
N LYS A 187 -2.38 13.23 5.65
CA LYS A 187 -1.31 14.18 5.30
C LYS A 187 -0.77 14.87 6.54
N PHE A 188 0.43 14.49 6.94
CA PHE A 188 1.19 15.18 7.98
C PHE A 188 1.83 16.45 7.39
N LYS A 189 1.57 17.62 7.97
CA LYS A 189 2.27 18.86 7.56
C LYS A 189 3.05 19.44 8.71
N ASP A 190 4.18 20.07 8.36
CA ASP A 190 5.07 20.67 9.33
C ASP A 190 4.50 21.92 10.02
N ASN A 191 3.55 22.61 9.38
CA ASN A 191 3.04 23.92 9.78
C ASN A 191 1.60 23.90 10.33
N TYR A 192 1.04 22.74 10.64
CA TYR A 192 -0.22 22.71 11.40
C TYR A 192 -0.01 23.20 12.83
N LYS A 193 -1.10 23.48 13.57
CA LYS A 193 -1.10 23.64 15.03
C LYS A 193 -0.76 22.29 15.70
N THR A 194 0.41 21.73 15.39
CA THR A 194 0.87 20.42 15.84
C THR A 194 1.54 20.55 17.18
N VAL A 195 1.36 19.56 18.04
CA VAL A 195 2.18 19.44 19.24
C VAL A 195 3.41 18.60 18.89
N ARG A 196 4.59 19.18 19.12
CA ARG A 196 5.88 18.54 18.88
C ARG A 196 6.64 18.31 20.17
N PHE A 197 7.11 17.09 20.36
CA PHE A 197 7.98 16.73 21.49
C PHE A 197 9.30 16.20 20.98
N LYS A 198 10.39 16.63 21.59
CA LYS A 198 11.72 16.09 21.33
C LYS A 198 12.06 15.07 22.41
N SER A 199 11.94 13.79 22.10
CA SER A 199 12.28 12.70 23.02
C SER A 199 12.57 11.41 22.27
N SER A 200 13.56 10.66 22.70
CA SER A 200 13.92 9.38 22.07
C SER A 200 13.04 8.23 22.55
N ILE A 201 12.63 7.36 21.63
CA ILE A 201 12.13 6.02 21.96
C ILE A 201 13.33 5.11 22.26
N THR A 202 13.42 4.58 23.50
CA THR A 202 14.50 3.66 23.89
C THR A 202 14.10 2.18 23.79
N SER A 203 12.80 1.87 23.75
CA SER A 203 12.26 0.52 23.57
C SER A 203 10.96 0.56 22.78
N PHE A 204 10.72 -0.47 21.96
CA PHE A 204 9.47 -0.66 21.22
C PHE A 204 8.52 -1.66 21.92
N GLU A 205 8.85 -2.06 23.14
CA GLU A 205 7.96 -2.90 23.96
C GLU A 205 6.65 -2.15 24.24
N LYS A 206 5.54 -2.88 24.12
CA LYS A 206 4.19 -2.30 24.20
C LYS A 206 3.94 -1.54 25.49
N GLU A 207 4.34 -2.12 26.63
CA GLU A 207 4.17 -1.51 27.95
C GLU A 207 4.98 -0.22 28.10
N TYR A 208 6.25 -0.24 27.66
CA TYR A 208 7.11 0.93 27.69
C TYR A 208 6.54 2.06 26.82
N LEU A 209 6.22 1.78 25.54
CA LEU A 209 5.68 2.79 24.63
C LEU A 209 4.35 3.35 25.13
N SER A 210 3.48 2.48 25.64
CA SER A 210 2.20 2.93 26.21
C SER A 210 2.41 3.91 27.36
N LYS A 211 3.37 3.65 28.25
CA LYS A 211 3.68 4.51 29.38
C LYS A 211 4.34 5.81 28.92
N GLU A 212 5.31 5.73 28.00
CA GLU A 212 6.04 6.89 27.51
C GLU A 212 5.12 7.88 26.79
N ILE A 213 4.25 7.40 25.89
CA ILE A 213 3.29 8.27 25.19
C ILE A 213 2.35 8.95 26.18
N LYS A 214 1.76 8.18 27.11
CA LYS A 214 0.87 8.74 28.14
C LYS A 214 1.58 9.79 28.99
N ASN A 215 2.83 9.54 29.39
CA ASN A 215 3.63 10.49 30.16
C ASN A 215 3.86 11.80 29.40
N GLN A 216 4.17 11.74 28.10
CA GLN A 216 4.30 12.94 27.28
C GLN A 216 2.97 13.71 27.23
N PHE A 217 1.84 13.02 27.09
CA PHE A 217 0.54 13.68 27.04
C PHE A 217 0.17 14.36 28.36
N VAL A 218 0.43 13.70 29.50
CA VAL A 218 0.19 14.27 30.84
C VAL A 218 1.11 15.46 31.10
N LYS A 219 2.42 15.30 30.86
CA LYS A 219 3.42 16.35 31.04
C LYS A 219 3.06 17.63 30.28
N HIS A 220 2.49 17.47 29.09
CA HIS A 220 2.09 18.57 28.23
C HIS A 220 0.61 18.97 28.34
N LYS A 221 -0.10 18.48 29.38
CA LYS A 221 -1.50 18.82 29.69
C LYS A 221 -2.49 18.49 28.58
N LEU A 222 -2.18 17.49 27.74
CA LEU A 222 -3.09 16.95 26.73
C LEU A 222 -4.03 15.88 27.31
N LEU A 223 -3.60 15.23 28.41
CA LEU A 223 -4.39 14.30 29.22
C LEU A 223 -4.10 14.54 30.71
N LYS A 224 -4.98 14.08 31.58
CA LYS A 224 -4.73 13.96 33.02
C LYS A 224 -4.21 12.56 33.34
N GLU A 225 -3.52 12.40 34.48
CA GLU A 225 -2.94 11.11 34.89
C GLU A 225 -3.96 9.97 34.94
N LYS A 226 -5.17 10.27 35.43
CA LYS A 226 -6.26 9.31 35.56
C LYS A 226 -6.97 8.98 34.24
N ASP A 227 -6.73 9.76 33.19
CA ASP A 227 -7.46 9.59 31.94
C ASP A 227 -7.05 8.29 31.26
N ARG A 228 -8.01 7.69 30.56
CA ARG A 228 -7.79 6.42 29.84
C ARG A 228 -6.92 6.66 28.61
N PHE A 229 -5.92 5.81 28.42
CA PHE A 229 -5.05 5.78 27.24
C PHE A 229 -4.75 4.33 26.87
N VAL A 230 -4.87 3.98 25.59
CA VAL A 230 -4.62 2.63 25.09
C VAL A 230 -3.76 2.71 23.84
N TYR A 231 -2.60 2.06 23.89
CA TYR A 231 -1.68 1.91 22.76
C TYR A 231 -1.91 0.57 22.04
N TYR A 232 -1.99 0.63 20.71
CA TYR A 232 -2.37 -0.53 19.88
C TYR A 232 -1.22 -1.13 19.10
N GLY A 233 -0.24 -0.33 18.70
CA GLY A 233 0.89 -0.83 17.95
C GLY A 233 1.56 0.27 17.12
N TYR A 234 2.47 -0.16 16.26
CA TYR A 234 3.22 0.72 15.40
C TYR A 234 3.34 0.18 13.98
N LEU A 235 3.52 1.08 13.03
CA LEU A 235 3.89 0.77 11.66
C LEU A 235 5.20 1.51 11.35
N LYS A 236 6.23 0.78 10.93
CA LYS A 236 7.48 1.39 10.46
C LYS A 236 7.34 1.73 8.99
N ASP A 237 7.73 2.94 8.64
CA ASP A 237 7.71 3.41 7.26
C ASP A 237 8.71 2.59 6.40
N ILE A 238 8.49 2.58 5.08
CA ILE A 238 9.29 1.79 4.12
C ILE A 238 10.76 2.23 4.11
N ARG A 239 11.06 3.47 4.51
CA ARG A 239 12.42 4.02 4.57
C ARG A 239 13.16 3.57 5.82
N ALA A 240 12.47 3.49 6.95
CA ALA A 240 12.98 3.00 8.23
C ALA A 240 13.45 1.55 8.18
N LEU A 241 12.99 0.77 7.19
CA LEU A 241 13.43 -0.61 6.97
C LEU A 241 14.75 -0.71 6.19
N ASN A 242 15.13 0.30 5.41
CA ASN A 242 16.18 0.19 4.40
C ASN A 242 17.39 1.12 4.58
N ILE A 243 17.31 2.18 5.39
CA ILE A 243 18.38 3.19 5.46
C ILE A 243 18.70 3.59 6.91
N ARG A 244 19.91 3.23 7.37
CA ARG A 244 20.77 3.89 8.39
C ARG A 244 20.10 4.63 9.59
N GLY A 245 18.95 4.19 10.07
CA GLY A 245 18.25 4.83 11.20
C GLY A 245 17.48 6.09 10.83
N ASP A 246 17.15 6.29 9.55
CA ASP A 246 16.29 7.38 9.08
C ASP A 246 14.90 6.86 8.69
N GLY A 247 13.86 7.66 8.92
CA GLY A 247 12.48 7.30 8.59
C GLY A 247 11.51 7.57 9.73
N ASN A 248 10.26 7.15 9.53
CA ASN A 248 9.17 7.41 10.45
C ASN A 248 8.62 6.12 11.06
N ILE A 249 8.07 6.26 12.25
CA ILE A 249 7.29 5.25 12.94
C ILE A 249 5.94 5.87 13.26
N TYR A 250 4.88 5.24 12.78
CA TYR A 250 3.52 5.65 13.08
C TYR A 250 3.03 4.84 14.26
N LEU A 251 2.58 5.50 15.32
CA LEU A 251 2.11 4.90 16.56
C LEU A 251 0.60 5.13 16.68
N PHE A 252 -0.13 4.08 17.04
CA PHE A 252 -1.59 4.11 17.06
C PHE A 252 -2.13 4.02 18.48
N TYR A 253 -3.05 4.91 18.82
CA TYR A 253 -3.64 4.96 20.15
C TYR A 253 -5.11 5.40 20.12
N LYS A 254 -5.82 5.12 21.22
CA LYS A 254 -7.09 5.75 21.57
C LYS A 254 -6.98 6.32 22.98
N ASP A 255 -7.63 7.45 23.22
CA ASP A 255 -7.71 8.07 24.55
C ASP A 255 -9.15 8.45 24.88
N GLU A 256 -9.35 8.99 26.09
CA GLU A 256 -10.68 9.40 26.56
C GLU A 256 -11.29 10.55 25.75
N ASN A 257 -10.48 11.37 25.07
CA ASN A 257 -10.97 12.45 24.22
C ASN A 257 -11.44 11.92 22.85
N ASN A 258 -10.83 10.85 22.35
CA ASN A 258 -11.16 10.22 21.07
C ASN A 258 -11.33 8.69 21.24
N PRO A 259 -12.35 8.23 22.00
CA PRO A 259 -12.47 6.81 22.35
C PRO A 259 -12.92 5.92 21.19
N LEU A 260 -13.49 6.53 20.13
CA LEU A 260 -14.08 5.82 19.00
C LEU A 260 -13.19 5.77 17.75
N SER A 261 -12.14 6.59 17.68
CA SER A 261 -11.32 6.73 16.47
C SER A 261 -9.84 6.60 16.80
N TYR A 262 -9.15 5.74 16.06
CA TYR A 262 -7.69 5.63 16.16
C TYR A 262 -7.01 6.94 15.83
N GLN A 263 -6.11 7.37 16.71
CA GLN A 263 -5.24 8.51 16.50
C GLN A 263 -3.84 8.04 16.12
N VAL A 264 -3.17 8.84 15.29
CA VAL A 264 -1.81 8.54 14.80
C VAL A 264 -0.81 9.56 15.34
N ILE A 265 0.28 9.06 15.92
CA ILE A 265 1.48 9.86 16.20
C ILE A 265 2.54 9.47 15.18
N LYS A 266 3.12 10.46 14.51
CA LYS A 266 4.28 10.24 13.65
C LYS A 266 5.55 10.53 14.45
N TYR A 267 6.39 9.52 14.64
CA TYR A 267 7.70 9.64 15.27
C TYR A 267 8.80 9.62 14.21
N ASP A 268 9.58 10.69 14.12
CA ASP A 268 10.72 10.81 13.21
C ASP A 268 11.99 10.29 13.92
N ILE A 269 12.59 9.22 13.39
CA ILE A 269 13.70 8.52 14.03
C ILE A 269 14.96 9.41 14.07
N SER A 270 15.19 10.18 13.01
CA SER A 270 16.39 11.00 12.83
C SER A 270 16.41 12.19 13.80
N THR A 271 15.29 12.90 13.90
CA THR A 271 15.15 14.08 14.76
C THR A 271 14.71 13.75 16.18
N LYS A 272 14.19 12.53 16.39
CA LYS A 272 13.57 12.07 17.65
C LYS A 272 12.36 12.93 18.02
N GLU A 273 11.65 13.42 17.01
CA GLU A 273 10.47 14.27 17.18
C GLU A 273 9.19 13.44 17.08
N TRP A 274 8.25 13.71 18.00
CA TRP A 274 6.90 13.18 17.98
C TRP A 274 5.97 14.25 17.44
N LEU A 275 5.24 13.93 16.37
CA LEU A 275 4.23 14.77 15.75
C LEU A 275 2.85 14.22 16.12
N ILE A 276 2.19 14.86 17.08
CA ILE A 276 0.89 14.43 17.61
C ILE A 276 -0.22 15.27 16.99
N ASN A 277 -1.28 14.59 16.55
CA ASN A 277 -2.47 15.18 15.92
C ASN A 277 -2.12 16.14 14.78
N GLY A 278 -1.01 15.88 14.09
CA GLY A 278 -0.44 16.75 13.07
C GLY A 278 -0.85 16.38 11.65
N TYR A 279 -2.02 15.76 11.47
CA TYR A 279 -2.47 15.28 10.17
C TYR A 279 -3.87 15.79 9.82
N GLN A 280 -4.11 15.87 8.51
CA GLN A 280 -5.45 16.01 7.95
C GLN A 280 -5.83 14.76 7.18
N GLU A 281 -7.10 14.43 7.22
CA GLU A 281 -7.69 13.37 6.44
C GLU A 281 -8.20 13.91 5.11
N TRP A 282 -7.77 13.28 4.03
CA TRP A 282 -8.22 13.60 2.68
C TRP A 282 -8.91 12.39 2.10
N ARG A 283 -10.18 12.52 1.73
CA ARG A 283 -10.89 11.43 1.07
C ARG A 283 -10.20 11.07 -0.24
N VAL A 284 -9.93 9.79 -0.45
CA VAL A 284 -9.46 9.29 -1.74
C VAL A 284 -10.69 8.90 -2.55
N HIS A 285 -10.90 9.56 -3.69
CA HIS A 285 -12.04 9.27 -4.55
C HIS A 285 -11.76 8.03 -5.38
N SER A 286 -12.73 7.11 -5.42
CA SER A 286 -12.70 5.98 -6.34
C SER A 286 -13.07 6.42 -7.74
N THR A 287 -12.44 5.87 -8.77
CA THR A 287 -12.66 6.27 -10.17
C THR A 287 -13.83 5.55 -10.84
N GLU A 288 -14.21 4.35 -10.40
CA GLU A 288 -15.33 3.59 -10.99
C GLU A 288 -15.97 2.62 -9.97
N ASP A 289 -17.28 2.39 -10.08
CA ASP A 289 -17.99 1.23 -9.53
C ASP A 289 -18.16 0.21 -10.68
N LYS A 290 -17.18 -0.70 -10.87
CA LYS A 290 -17.34 -1.82 -11.80
C LYS A 290 -18.04 -2.96 -11.07
N GLY A 291 -19.25 -3.31 -11.51
CA GLY A 291 -19.99 -4.49 -11.05
C GLY A 291 -19.99 -5.57 -12.13
N TRP A 292 -19.89 -6.83 -11.70
CA TRP A 292 -20.25 -7.99 -12.52
C TRP A 292 -21.76 -8.16 -12.57
#